data_AF-A0A6N7FXE5-F1
#
_entry.id   AF-A0A6N7FXE5-F1
#
_cell.length_a   1.000
_cell.length_b   1.000
_cell.length_c   1.000
_cell.angle_alpha   90.00
_cell.angle_beta   90.00
_cell.angle_gamma   90.00
#
_symmetry.space_group_name_H-M   'P 1'
#
loop_
_entity.id
_entity.type
_entity.pdbx_description
1 polymer ?
#
loop_
_entity_poly.entity_id
_entity_poly.type
_entity_poly.pdbx_seq_one_letter_code
_entity_poly.pdbx_strand_id
1 'polypeptide(L)'
;MGQKRYFDYVRPITAIRYLYHDKSIPSWHRAGEGPEMIDGAEWTPYQPTWFPSPPFAEYTSGHSAFSAAGAEVLKQFTGSDYYGGSVTIPAGSSSVEPGVAPRTDITLSWDTFSAASDEAGMSRRYGGIHFRAADLNGRSVGREVGRNAWLKATRYFLGLG
;
A
#
# COMPACT_ATOMS: atom_id res chain seq x y z
N MET A 1 14.81 -4.44 -18.21
CA MET A 1 14.66 -3.17 -17.47
C MET A 1 13.50 -3.34 -16.48
N GLY A 2 13.60 -2.86 -15.24
CA GLY A 2 12.52 -3.00 -14.25
C GLY A 2 11.33 -2.08 -14.54
N GLN A 3 10.11 -2.46 -14.13
CA GLN A 3 8.86 -1.77 -14.48
C GLN A 3 8.87 -0.27 -14.16
N LYS A 4 9.34 0.12 -12.98
CA LYS A 4 9.41 1.54 -12.57
C LYS A 4 10.21 2.41 -13.52
N ARG A 5 11.33 1.89 -14.04
CA ARG A 5 12.18 2.63 -14.98
C ARG A 5 11.64 2.60 -16.42
N TYR A 6 10.89 1.55 -16.77
CA TYR A 6 10.29 1.44 -18.10
C TYR A 6 9.10 2.39 -18.26
N PHE A 7 8.18 2.40 -17.28
CA PHE A 7 6.96 3.21 -17.37
C PHE A 7 7.19 4.66 -16.95
N ASP A 8 8.01 4.89 -15.93
CA ASP A 8 8.32 6.23 -15.41
C ASP A 8 7.08 7.11 -15.12
N TYR A 9 6.00 6.47 -14.66
CA TYR A 9 4.73 7.16 -14.41
C TYR A 9 4.78 8.09 -13.20
N VAL A 10 4.02 9.18 -13.33
CA VAL A 10 3.87 10.24 -12.35
C VAL A 10 3.12 9.78 -11.08
N ARG A 11 3.45 10.37 -9.93
CA ARG A 11 2.78 10.11 -8.64
C ARG A 11 1.45 10.88 -8.49
N PRO A 12 0.52 10.42 -7.62
CA PRO A 12 -0.74 11.12 -7.37
C PRO A 12 -0.55 12.58 -6.92
N ILE A 13 0.44 12.89 -6.08
CA ILE A 13 0.70 14.27 -5.63
C ILE A 13 0.94 15.23 -6.79
N THR A 14 1.76 14.82 -7.76
CA THR A 14 2.04 15.65 -8.93
C THR A 14 0.82 15.70 -9.86
N ALA A 15 0.17 14.57 -10.11
CA ALA A 15 -0.99 14.52 -11.00
C ALA A 15 -2.18 15.34 -10.48
N ILE A 16 -2.50 15.24 -9.19
CA ILE A 16 -3.62 15.96 -8.58
C ILE A 16 -3.34 17.46 -8.61
N ARG A 17 -2.16 17.90 -8.14
CA ARG A 17 -1.79 19.31 -8.19
C ARG A 17 -1.78 19.87 -9.60
N TYR A 18 -1.29 19.10 -10.57
CA TYR A 18 -1.28 19.52 -11.97
C TYR A 18 -2.69 19.61 -12.57
N LEU A 19 -3.57 18.63 -12.33
CA LEU A 19 -4.89 18.56 -12.97
C LEU A 19 -5.96 19.42 -12.26
N TYR A 20 -5.75 19.74 -10.98
CA TYR A 20 -6.73 20.38 -10.10
C TYR A 20 -6.24 21.69 -9.47
N HIS A 21 -5.12 22.27 -9.91
CA HIS A 21 -4.81 23.66 -9.57
C HIS A 21 -5.98 24.59 -9.95
N ASP A 22 -6.24 25.59 -9.10
CA ASP A 22 -7.36 26.54 -9.21
C ASP A 22 -8.75 25.88 -9.17
N LYS A 23 -8.83 24.60 -8.74
CA LYS A 23 -10.09 23.89 -8.54
C LYS A 23 -10.23 23.52 -7.07
N SER A 24 -11.39 23.85 -6.52
CA SER A 24 -11.78 23.43 -5.19
C SER A 24 -12.16 21.95 -5.18
N ILE A 25 -11.44 21.12 -4.42
CA ILE A 25 -11.67 19.69 -4.28
C ILE A 25 -11.86 19.30 -2.80
N PRO A 26 -12.75 18.33 -2.49
CA PRO A 26 -12.86 17.81 -1.13
C PRO A 26 -11.66 16.91 -0.81
N SER A 27 -10.95 17.21 0.27
CA SER A 27 -9.80 16.42 0.72
C SER A 27 -9.56 16.54 2.21
N TRP A 28 -8.88 15.55 2.79
CA TRP A 28 -8.11 15.78 4.02
C TRP A 28 -7.03 16.83 3.75
N HIS A 29 -6.79 17.70 4.72
CA HIS A 29 -5.79 18.77 4.62
C HIS A 29 -4.91 18.89 5.86
N ARG A 30 -5.49 18.80 7.06
CA ARG A 30 -4.76 18.93 8.33
C ARG A 30 -5.23 17.93 9.38
N ALA A 31 -4.30 17.57 10.26
CA ALA A 31 -4.57 16.72 11.42
C ALA A 31 -5.66 17.32 12.33
N GLY A 32 -6.61 16.48 12.76
CA GLY A 32 -7.70 16.90 13.66
C GLY A 32 -8.87 17.56 12.95
N GLU A 33 -8.73 17.86 11.67
CA GLU A 33 -9.75 18.46 10.85
C GLU A 33 -10.39 17.39 9.95
N GLY A 34 -11.70 17.51 9.73
CA GLY A 34 -12.40 16.65 8.78
C GLY A 34 -12.03 16.99 7.33
N PRO A 35 -12.59 16.27 6.34
CA PRO A 35 -12.45 16.66 4.95
C PRO A 35 -12.96 18.10 4.73
N GLU A 36 -12.18 18.91 4.05
CA GLU A 36 -12.55 20.28 3.67
C GLU A 36 -12.32 20.53 2.18
N MET A 37 -12.84 21.65 1.69
CA MET A 37 -12.64 22.06 0.30
C MET A 37 -11.33 22.83 0.18
N ILE A 38 -10.35 22.27 -0.52
CA ILE A 38 -9.03 22.88 -0.73
C ILE A 38 -8.80 23.15 -2.21
N ASP A 39 -7.87 24.06 -2.53
CA ASP A 39 -7.33 24.11 -3.90
C ASP A 39 -6.56 22.81 -4.17
N GLY A 40 -6.77 22.19 -5.33
CA GLY A 40 -6.03 20.98 -5.71
C GLY A 40 -4.51 21.18 -5.76
N ALA A 41 -4.02 22.41 -5.91
CA ALA A 41 -2.60 22.76 -5.78
C ALA A 41 -2.04 22.51 -4.38
N GLU A 42 -2.88 22.58 -3.35
CA GLU A 42 -2.51 22.36 -1.95
C GLU A 42 -2.64 20.90 -1.51
N TRP A 43 -3.21 20.04 -2.36
CA TRP A 43 -3.42 18.63 -2.01
C TRP A 43 -2.13 17.94 -1.57
N THR A 44 -2.22 17.18 -0.48
CA THR A 44 -1.12 16.34 0.01
C THR A 44 -1.62 14.92 0.30
N PRO A 45 -0.75 13.91 0.11
CA PRO A 45 -1.06 12.55 0.52
C PRO A 45 -1.15 12.45 2.05
N TYR A 46 -2.02 11.56 2.56
CA TYR A 46 -2.12 11.26 3.99
C TYR A 46 -0.87 10.46 4.44
N GLN A 47 0.20 11.19 4.77
CA GLN A 47 1.50 10.67 5.16
C GLN A 47 2.17 11.61 6.18
N PRO A 48 3.05 11.09 7.07
CA PRO A 48 3.87 11.95 7.90
C PRO A 48 4.82 12.77 7.02
N THR A 49 5.03 14.03 7.35
CA THR A 49 5.88 14.95 6.57
C THR A 49 7.34 14.49 6.49
N TRP A 50 7.81 13.72 7.48
CA TRP A 50 9.14 13.11 7.52
C TRP A 50 9.25 11.78 6.76
N PHE A 51 8.14 11.23 6.25
CA PHE A 51 8.12 10.03 5.41
C PHE A 51 7.31 10.24 4.13
N PRO A 52 7.80 11.10 3.22
CA PRO A 52 7.05 11.49 2.03
C PRO A 52 6.95 10.35 1.01
N SER A 53 6.10 10.56 0.00
CA SER A 53 6.02 9.70 -1.18
C SER A 53 7.42 9.41 -1.76
N PRO A 54 7.82 8.14 -1.93
CA PRO A 54 9.19 7.80 -2.31
C PRO A 54 9.62 8.39 -3.67
N PRO A 55 10.91 8.80 -3.82
CA PRO A 55 11.42 9.49 -5.00
C PRO A 55 11.74 8.52 -6.16
N PHE A 56 10.77 7.71 -6.55
CA PHE A 56 10.81 6.84 -7.72
C PHE A 56 9.42 6.70 -8.34
N ALA A 57 9.39 6.32 -9.62
CA ALA A 57 8.18 6.22 -10.43
C ALA A 57 7.04 5.45 -9.76
N GLU A 58 5.82 5.86 -10.08
CA GLU A 58 4.58 5.37 -9.46
C GLU A 58 4.34 3.89 -9.78
N TYR A 59 4.44 3.49 -11.03
CA TYR A 59 3.99 2.18 -11.48
C TYR A 59 5.15 1.16 -11.58
N THR A 60 5.04 -0.06 -11.07
CA THR A 60 3.98 -0.62 -10.19
C THR A 60 4.25 -0.34 -8.72
N SER A 61 3.23 -0.55 -7.87
CA SER A 61 3.37 -0.47 -6.41
C SER A 61 4.27 -1.61 -5.90
N GLY A 62 5.43 -1.25 -5.35
CA GLY A 62 6.36 -2.20 -4.74
C GLY A 62 5.81 -2.82 -3.46
N HIS A 63 5.15 -2.02 -2.61
CA HIS A 63 4.50 -2.53 -1.38
C HIS A 63 3.46 -3.59 -1.73
N SER A 64 2.60 -3.32 -2.71
CA SER A 64 1.58 -4.27 -3.18
C SER A 64 2.22 -5.57 -3.71
N ALA A 65 3.33 -5.46 -4.44
CA ALA A 65 4.04 -6.62 -4.95
C ALA A 65 4.69 -7.47 -3.85
N PHE A 66 5.40 -6.84 -2.90
CA PHE A 66 6.08 -7.56 -1.83
C PHE A 66 5.10 -8.24 -0.86
N SER A 67 4.02 -7.55 -0.47
CA SER A 67 3.00 -8.13 0.40
C SER A 67 2.30 -9.32 -0.27
N ALA A 68 1.95 -9.21 -1.55
CA ALA A 68 1.32 -10.29 -2.29
C ALA A 68 2.28 -11.48 -2.52
N ALA A 69 3.57 -11.23 -2.75
CA ALA A 69 4.57 -12.28 -2.85
C ALA A 69 4.75 -13.02 -1.52
N GLY A 70 4.83 -12.29 -0.41
CA GLY A 70 4.94 -12.86 0.93
C GLY A 70 3.73 -13.71 1.30
N ALA A 71 2.52 -13.22 1.04
CA ALA A 71 1.29 -13.98 1.28
C ALA A 71 1.22 -15.26 0.46
N GLU A 72 1.60 -15.21 -0.82
CA GLU A 72 1.62 -16.40 -1.67
C GLU A 72 2.65 -17.43 -1.17
N VAL A 73 3.85 -17.01 -0.76
CA VAL A 73 4.85 -17.92 -0.18
C VAL A 73 4.32 -18.56 1.11
N LEU A 74 3.72 -17.79 2.02
CA LEU A 74 3.16 -18.30 3.27
C LEU A 74 2.05 -19.31 3.00
N LYS A 75 1.13 -18.98 2.07
CA LYS A 75 0.05 -19.87 1.65
C LYS A 75 0.55 -21.21 1.12
N GLN A 76 1.59 -21.19 0.30
CA GLN A 76 2.20 -22.40 -0.25
C GLN A 76 2.93 -23.21 0.82
N PHE A 77 3.64 -22.52 1.73
CA PHE A 77 4.38 -23.15 2.82
C PHE A 77 3.47 -23.84 3.83
N THR A 78 2.36 -23.21 4.22
CA THR A 78 1.40 -23.77 5.18
C THR A 78 0.39 -24.73 4.52
N GLY A 79 0.29 -24.72 3.18
CA GLY A 79 -0.76 -25.40 2.44
C GLY A 79 -2.16 -24.78 2.62
N SER A 80 -2.25 -23.58 3.21
CA SER A 80 -3.52 -22.90 3.52
C SER A 80 -3.38 -21.38 3.44
N ASP A 81 -4.43 -20.71 2.96
CA ASP A 81 -4.48 -19.23 2.97
C ASP A 81 -4.82 -18.67 4.35
N TYR A 82 -5.16 -19.52 5.33
CA TYR A 82 -5.55 -19.09 6.67
C TYR A 82 -4.42 -18.35 7.38
N TYR A 83 -4.75 -17.19 7.95
CA TYR A 83 -3.86 -16.38 8.77
C TYR A 83 -4.44 -16.18 10.18
N GLY A 84 -5.68 -15.69 10.29
CA GLY A 84 -6.34 -15.43 11.58
C GLY A 84 -5.63 -14.39 12.46
N GLY A 85 -4.86 -13.48 11.86
CA GLY A 85 -4.08 -12.48 12.60
C GLY A 85 -4.87 -11.19 12.84
N SER A 86 -4.53 -10.50 13.92
CA SER A 86 -5.11 -9.20 14.27
C SER A 86 -4.09 -8.29 14.93
N VAL A 87 -4.31 -6.98 14.85
CA VAL A 87 -3.54 -5.97 15.56
C VAL A 87 -4.47 -4.90 16.11
N THR A 88 -4.27 -4.52 17.38
CA THR A 88 -4.95 -3.38 17.98
C THR A 88 -4.06 -2.14 17.84
N ILE A 89 -4.61 -1.11 17.22
CA ILE A 89 -4.01 0.21 17.05
C ILE A 89 -4.57 1.11 18.14
N PRO A 90 -3.74 1.56 19.12
CA PRO A 90 -4.22 2.36 20.24
C PRO A 90 -4.77 3.72 19.81
N ALA A 91 -5.72 4.27 20.58
CA ALA A 91 -6.21 5.63 20.41
C ALA A 91 -5.07 6.66 20.37
N GLY A 92 -5.14 7.61 19.43
CA GLY A 92 -4.17 8.70 19.27
C GLY A 92 -2.78 8.29 18.78
N SER A 93 -2.57 7.03 18.37
CA SER A 93 -1.24 6.51 17.98
C SER A 93 -0.82 6.81 16.54
N SER A 94 -1.66 7.45 15.72
CA SER A 94 -1.32 7.81 14.34
C SER A 94 -0.09 8.71 14.28
N SER A 95 0.87 8.36 13.43
CA SER A 95 2.02 9.22 13.13
C SER A 95 1.68 10.40 12.20
N VAL A 96 0.53 10.34 11.52
CA VAL A 96 0.02 11.42 10.66
C VAL A 96 -0.80 12.42 11.49
N GLU A 97 -1.58 11.92 12.44
CA GLU A 97 -2.42 12.74 13.32
C GLU A 97 -2.25 12.33 14.81
N PRO A 98 -1.09 12.61 15.43
CA PRO A 98 -0.80 12.20 16.80
C PRO A 98 -1.81 12.78 17.80
N GLY A 99 -2.29 11.94 18.72
CA GLY A 99 -3.29 12.31 19.73
C GLY A 99 -4.72 12.49 19.20
N VAL A 100 -4.92 12.39 17.87
CA VAL A 100 -6.22 12.60 17.21
C VAL A 100 -6.77 11.29 16.65
N ALA A 101 -5.94 10.56 15.90
CA ALA A 101 -6.36 9.33 15.22
C ALA A 101 -5.57 8.12 15.74
N PRO A 102 -6.21 6.94 15.85
CA PRO A 102 -7.65 6.75 15.85
C PRO A 102 -8.30 7.34 17.12
N ARG A 103 -9.61 7.65 17.10
CA ARG A 103 -10.30 8.26 18.26
C ARG A 103 -10.46 7.32 19.45
N THR A 104 -10.55 6.02 19.16
CA THR A 104 -10.58 4.92 20.11
C THR A 104 -9.63 3.85 19.61
N ASP A 105 -9.33 2.86 20.44
CA ASP A 105 -8.61 1.68 19.98
C ASP A 105 -9.36 1.04 18.80
N ILE A 106 -8.63 0.70 17.75
CA ILE A 106 -9.16 0.01 16.57
C ILE A 106 -8.43 -1.33 16.43
N THR A 107 -9.18 -2.42 16.36
CA THR A 107 -8.62 -3.72 16.02
C THR A 107 -8.83 -4.02 14.54
N LEU A 108 -7.73 -4.20 13.81
CA LEU A 108 -7.74 -4.73 12.45
C LEU A 108 -7.51 -6.24 12.52
N SER A 109 -8.23 -7.00 11.69
CA SER A 109 -8.16 -8.46 11.67
C SER A 109 -8.30 -9.03 10.26
N TRP A 110 -7.58 -10.11 9.98
CA TRP A 110 -7.57 -10.76 8.67
C TRP A 110 -7.64 -12.28 8.82
N ASP A 111 -8.65 -12.88 8.19
CA ASP A 111 -8.80 -14.33 8.18
C ASP A 111 -7.75 -15.01 7.30
N THR A 112 -7.26 -14.33 6.25
CA THR A 112 -6.34 -14.90 5.27
C THR A 112 -5.11 -14.05 5.01
N PHE A 113 -4.00 -14.69 4.61
CA PHE A 113 -2.80 -14.00 4.14
C PHE A 113 -3.12 -13.13 2.93
N SER A 114 -3.97 -13.63 2.03
CA SER A 114 -4.46 -12.86 0.88
C SER A 114 -5.15 -11.56 1.33
N ALA A 115 -6.09 -11.61 2.28
CA ALA A 115 -6.79 -10.43 2.78
C ALA A 115 -5.83 -9.41 3.42
N ALA A 116 -4.88 -9.88 4.25
CA ALA A 116 -3.86 -9.01 4.84
C ALA A 116 -2.98 -8.34 3.77
N SER A 117 -2.55 -9.09 2.75
CA SER A 117 -1.76 -8.53 1.63
C SER A 117 -2.56 -7.55 0.77
N ASP A 118 -3.86 -7.79 0.61
CA ASP A 118 -4.74 -6.94 -0.14
C ASP A 118 -4.94 -5.61 0.59
N GLU A 119 -5.20 -5.61 1.90
CA GLU A 119 -5.29 -4.37 2.67
C GLU A 119 -3.97 -3.61 2.72
N ALA A 120 -2.82 -4.31 2.78
CA ALA A 120 -1.52 -3.66 2.65
C ALA A 120 -1.38 -2.89 1.32
N GLY A 121 -1.87 -3.43 0.21
CA GLY A 121 -1.95 -2.70 -1.06
C GLY A 121 -2.94 -1.53 -1.03
N MET A 122 -4.11 -1.71 -0.41
CA MET A 122 -5.14 -0.67 -0.31
C MET A 122 -4.65 0.52 0.52
N SER A 123 -3.85 0.27 1.56
CA SER A 123 -3.26 1.31 2.40
C SER A 123 -2.48 2.35 1.59
N ARG A 124 -1.87 1.95 0.47
CA ARG A 124 -1.11 2.88 -0.40
C ARG A 124 -2.03 3.77 -1.23
N ARG A 125 -3.27 3.35 -1.44
CA ARG A 125 -4.33 4.15 -2.07
C ARG A 125 -4.92 5.12 -1.05
N TYR A 126 -5.23 4.64 0.15
CA TYR A 126 -5.71 5.49 1.25
C TYR A 126 -4.70 6.57 1.65
N GLY A 127 -3.41 6.21 1.66
CA GLY A 127 -2.33 7.18 1.89
C GLY A 127 -2.06 8.14 0.73
N GLY A 128 -2.74 8.02 -0.42
CA GLY A 128 -2.54 8.91 -1.58
C GLY A 128 -1.24 8.68 -2.38
N ILE A 129 -0.66 7.49 -2.32
CA ILE A 129 0.71 7.21 -2.83
C ILE A 129 0.69 6.51 -4.20
N HIS A 130 -0.32 5.68 -4.42
CA HIS A 130 -0.47 4.87 -5.64
C HIS A 130 -1.87 4.98 -6.22
N PHE A 131 -1.95 4.95 -7.55
CA PHE A 131 -3.21 4.75 -8.25
C PHE A 131 -3.66 3.29 -8.17
N ARG A 132 -4.95 3.04 -8.41
CA ARG A 132 -5.53 1.70 -8.36
C ARG A 132 -4.84 0.70 -9.29
N ALA A 133 -4.45 1.12 -10.48
CA ALA A 133 -3.77 0.25 -11.43
C ALA A 133 -2.41 -0.23 -10.91
N ALA A 134 -1.60 0.66 -10.33
CA ALA A 134 -0.29 0.30 -9.79
C ALA A 134 -0.39 -0.66 -8.59
N ASP A 135 -1.42 -0.50 -7.76
CA ASP A 135 -1.73 -1.41 -6.67
C ASP A 135 -2.10 -2.80 -7.22
N LEU A 136 -3.17 -2.91 -8.02
CA LEU A 136 -3.68 -4.20 -8.49
C LEU A 136 -2.67 -4.96 -9.35
N ASN A 137 -1.97 -4.26 -10.25
CA ASN A 137 -0.96 -4.88 -11.08
C ASN A 137 0.28 -5.27 -10.26
N GLY A 138 0.63 -4.47 -9.24
CA GLY A 138 1.65 -4.82 -8.26
C GLY A 138 1.32 -6.13 -7.54
N ARG A 139 0.10 -6.29 -7.03
CA ARG A 139 -0.34 -7.53 -6.38
C ARG A 139 -0.31 -8.72 -7.34
N SER A 140 -0.72 -8.52 -8.59
CA SER A 140 -0.70 -9.57 -9.60
C SER A 140 0.72 -10.11 -9.83
N VAL A 141 1.66 -9.20 -10.10
CA VAL A 141 3.08 -9.54 -10.26
C VAL A 141 3.65 -10.17 -8.99
N GLY A 142 3.27 -9.65 -7.81
CA GLY A 142 3.70 -10.19 -6.52
C GLY A 142 3.33 -11.66 -6.33
N ARG A 143 2.09 -12.05 -6.65
CA ARG A 143 1.66 -13.46 -6.58
C ARG A 143 2.45 -14.37 -7.52
N GLU A 144 2.73 -13.91 -8.74
CA GLU A 144 3.56 -14.68 -9.68
C GLU A 144 4.99 -14.87 -9.15
N VAL A 145 5.59 -13.80 -8.62
CA VAL A 145 6.91 -13.85 -8.00
C VAL A 145 6.91 -14.81 -6.81
N GLY A 146 5.90 -14.76 -5.94
CA GLY A 146 5.76 -15.65 -4.79
C GLY A 146 5.71 -17.12 -5.19
N ARG A 147 4.91 -17.47 -6.22
CA ARG A 147 4.85 -18.84 -6.77
C ARG A 147 6.20 -19.30 -7.29
N ASN A 148 6.85 -18.48 -8.10
CA ASN A 148 8.13 -18.82 -8.69
C ASN A 148 9.24 -18.95 -7.63
N ALA A 149 9.23 -18.09 -6.62
CA ALA A 149 10.15 -18.16 -5.49
C ALA A 149 9.95 -19.45 -4.68
N TRP A 150 8.70 -19.80 -4.37
CA TRP A 150 8.37 -21.06 -3.69
C TRP A 150 8.83 -22.27 -4.51
N LEU A 151 8.44 -22.36 -5.78
CA LEU A 151 8.84 -23.45 -6.67
C LEU A 151 10.37 -23.61 -6.72
N LYS A 152 11.11 -22.50 -6.83
CA LYS A 152 12.57 -22.54 -6.84
C LYS A 152 13.13 -23.02 -5.50
N ALA A 153 12.61 -22.54 -4.38
CA ALA A 153 13.02 -22.98 -3.05
C ALA A 153 12.75 -24.48 -2.83
N THR A 154 11.57 -24.96 -3.20
CA THR A 154 11.21 -26.39 -3.11
C THR A 154 12.16 -27.27 -3.91
N ARG A 155 12.57 -26.85 -5.12
CA ARG A 155 13.57 -27.60 -5.89
C ARG A 155 14.89 -27.75 -5.14
N TYR A 156 15.38 -26.68 -4.50
CA TYR A 156 16.59 -26.78 -3.69
C TYR A 156 16.41 -27.68 -2.47
N PHE A 157 15.28 -27.58 -1.76
CA PHE A 157 14.99 -28.44 -0.61
C PHE A 157 14.92 -29.93 -0.97
N LEU A 158 14.50 -30.24 -2.20
CA LEU A 158 14.41 -31.62 -2.72
C LEU A 158 15.70 -32.10 -3.40
N GLY A 159 16.76 -31.30 -3.47
CA GLY A 159 18.00 -31.66 -4.17
C GLY A 159 17.86 -31.73 -5.70
N LEU A 160 16.92 -30.98 -6.27
CA LEU A 160 16.59 -30.96 -7.71
C LEU A 160 17.10 -29.70 -8.45
N GLY A 161 18.04 -28.98 -7.84
CA GLY A 161 18.45 -27.63 -8.26
C GLY A 161 19.95 -27.43 -8.28
#